data_AF-A0A963EIE4-F1
#
_entry.id   AF-A0A963EIE4-F1
#
_cell.length_a   1.000
_cell.length_b   1.000
_cell.length_c   1.000
_cell.angle_alpha   90.00
_cell.angle_beta   90.00
_cell.angle_gamma   90.00
#
_symmetry.space_group_name_H-M   'P 1'
#
loop_
_entity.id
_entity.type
_entity.pdbx_description
1 polymer ?
#
loop_
_entity_poly.entity_id
_entity_poly.type
_entity_poly.pdbx_seq_one_letter_code
_entity_poly.pdbx_strand_id
1 'polypeptide(L)' 'MSENAISPGVMANAIRALSMDAVQAAKSGHPGMPMGAADMATALFTRHMKIDPRHPDWPDRDRF' A
#
# COMPACT_ATOMS: atom_id res chain seq x y z
N MET A 1 25.79 -5.65 10.21
CA MET A 1 25.18 -5.83 8.88
C MET A 1 23.90 -5.00 8.89
N SER A 2 23.92 -3.75 8.41
CA SER A 2 22.69 -2.97 8.32
C SER A 2 21.88 -3.52 7.15
N GLU A 3 20.76 -4.16 7.43
CA GLU A 3 19.77 -4.46 6.41
C GLU A 3 19.40 -3.17 5.69
N ASN A 4 19.49 -3.19 4.36
CA ASN A 4 19.09 -2.08 3.50
C ASN A 4 17.55 -2.06 3.42
N ALA A 5 16.89 -1.78 4.53
CA ALA A 5 15.44 -1.74 4.62
C ALA A 5 14.91 -0.56 3.81
N ILE A 6 13.99 -0.83 2.87
CA ILE A 6 13.29 0.23 2.12
C ILE A 6 12.54 1.11 3.13
N SER A 7 12.74 2.42 3.05
CA SER A 7 12.09 3.33 4.00
C SER A 7 10.57 3.34 3.79
N PRO A 8 9.77 3.53 4.85
CA PRO A 8 8.32 3.68 4.72
C PRO A 8 7.92 4.78 3.74
N GLY A 9 8.69 5.87 3.67
CA GLY A 9 8.44 6.95 2.71
C GLY A 9 8.58 6.51 1.25
N VAL A 10 9.54 5.64 0.94
CA VAL A 10 9.69 5.08 -0.42
C VAL A 10 8.50 4.19 -0.77
N MET A 11 8.03 3.36 0.18
CA MET A 11 6.83 2.53 -0.04
C MET A 11 5.56 3.37 -0.23
N ALA A 12 5.37 4.42 0.58
CA ALA A 12 4.23 5.33 0.44
C ALA A 12 4.28 6.07 -0.91
N ASN A 13 5.46 6.52 -1.34
CA ASN A 13 5.63 7.15 -2.65
C ASN A 13 5.34 6.18 -3.80
N ALA A 14 5.68 4.89 -3.66
CA ALA A 14 5.29 3.88 -4.64
C ALA A 14 3.75 3.76 -4.75
N ILE A 15 3.02 3.74 -3.62
CA ILE A 15 1.55 3.74 -3.63
C ILE A 15 0.99 4.98 -4.34
N ARG A 16 1.57 6.17 -4.07
CA ARG A 16 1.18 7.42 -4.73
C ARG A 16 1.37 7.36 -6.23
N ALA A 17 2.56 6.96 -6.68
CA ALA A 17 2.90 6.86 -8.10
C ALA A 17 1.97 5.88 -8.82
N LEU A 18 1.82 4.66 -8.29
CA LEU A 18 0.94 3.64 -8.86
C LEU A 18 -0.53 4.11 -8.95
N SER A 19 -1.01 4.83 -7.93
CA SER A 19 -2.37 5.37 -7.93
C SER A 19 -2.56 6.46 -8.98
N MET A 20 -1.58 7.36 -9.15
CA MET A 20 -1.60 8.39 -10.20
C MET A 20 -1.61 7.74 -11.59
N ASP A 21 -0.68 6.82 -11.83
CA ASP A 21 -0.51 6.17 -13.13
C ASP A 21 -1.74 5.37 -13.54
N ALA A 22 -2.33 4.61 -12.61
CA ALA A 22 -3.53 3.81 -12.88
C ALA A 22 -4.74 4.68 -13.25
N VAL A 23 -4.97 5.77 -12.51
CA VAL A 23 -6.08 6.69 -12.79
C VAL A 23 -5.86 7.44 -14.11
N GLN A 24 -4.62 7.87 -14.37
CA GLN A 24 -4.27 8.55 -15.61
C GLN A 24 -4.47 7.62 -16.83
N ALA A 25 -4.03 6.36 -16.73
CA ALA A 25 -4.22 5.36 -17.78
C ALA A 25 -5.71 5.06 -18.05
N ALA A 26 -6.53 5.02 -16.99
CA ALA A 26 -7.97 4.81 -17.10
C ALA A 26 -8.75 6.03 -17.61
N LYS A 27 -8.12 7.22 -17.67
CA LYS A 27 -8.77 8.52 -17.97
C LYS A 27 -9.98 8.82 -17.07
N SER A 28 -10.04 8.20 -15.90
CA SER A 28 -11.17 8.27 -14.97
C SER A 28 -10.75 7.74 -13.60
N GLY A 29 -11.27 8.34 -12.52
CA GLY A 29 -11.01 7.93 -11.14
C GLY A 29 -10.62 9.08 -10.22
N HIS A 30 -10.30 8.75 -8.96
CA HIS A 30 -9.98 9.71 -7.91
C HIS A 30 -8.57 9.46 -7.35
N PRO A 31 -7.53 10.16 -7.85
CA PRO A 31 -6.16 9.93 -7.40
C PRO A 31 -5.86 10.59 -6.05
N GLY A 32 -6.61 11.63 -5.67
CA GLY A 32 -6.38 12.41 -4.45
C GLY A 32 -6.44 11.59 -3.16
N MET A 33 -7.49 10.80 -2.97
CA MET A 33 -7.66 9.99 -1.75
C MET A 33 -6.60 8.89 -1.62
N PRO A 34 -6.32 8.06 -2.65
CA PRO A 34 -5.24 7.08 -2.59
C PRO A 34 -3.88 7.67 -2.27
N MET A 35 -3.55 8.85 -2.83
CA MET A 35 -2.28 9.51 -2.52
C MET A 35 -2.22 10.06 -1.09
N GLY A 36 -3.33 10.58 -0.58
CA GLY A 36 -3.45 11.10 0.78
C GLY A 36 -3.37 10.01 1.84
N ALA A 37 -3.91 8.82 1.54
CA ALA A 37 -3.90 7.67 2.45
C ALA A 37 -2.62 6.81 2.38
N ALA A 38 -1.65 7.14 1.51
CA ALA A 38 -0.51 6.27 1.24
C ALA A 38 0.38 5.96 2.46
N ASP A 39 0.58 6.93 3.37
CA ASP A 39 1.35 6.69 4.59
C ASP A 39 0.59 5.77 5.56
N MET A 40 -0.73 5.95 5.67
CA MET A 40 -1.60 5.08 6.46
C MET A 40 -1.61 3.66 5.91
N ALA A 41 -1.76 3.50 4.60
CA ALA A 41 -1.71 2.20 3.94
C ALA A 41 -0.35 1.52 4.16
N THR A 42 0.75 2.26 4.01
CA THR A 42 2.09 1.73 4.30
C THR A 42 2.19 1.26 5.74
N ALA A 43 1.78 2.06 6.72
CA ALA A 43 1.82 1.67 8.13
C ALA A 43 0.94 0.44 8.42
N LEU A 44 -0.30 0.43 7.94
CA LEU A 44 -1.25 -0.66 8.16
C LEU A 44 -0.71 -1.98 7.60
N PHE A 45 -0.38 -2.02 6.31
CA PHE A 45 -0.04 -3.25 5.59
C PHE A 45 1.36 -3.79 5.90
N THR A 46 2.28 -2.97 6.43
CA THR A 46 3.65 -3.42 6.73
C THR A 46 3.93 -3.66 8.21
N ARG A 47 3.14 -3.08 9.14
CA ARG A 47 3.43 -3.13 10.58
C ARG A 47 2.30 -3.66 11.45
N HIS A 48 1.05 -3.53 11.01
CA HIS A 48 -0.10 -3.79 11.89
C HIS A 48 -0.96 -4.96 11.42
N MET A 49 -1.11 -5.13 10.12
CA MET A 49 -2.06 -6.09 9.58
C MET A 49 -1.48 -7.51 9.57
N LYS A 50 -2.22 -8.45 10.16
CA LYS A 50 -1.94 -9.88 10.11
C LYS A 50 -2.53 -10.47 8.82
N ILE A 51 -1.68 -10.61 7.80
CA ILE A 51 -2.05 -11.19 6.49
C ILE A 51 -0.97 -12.12 5.96
N ASP A 52 -1.37 -13.04 5.09
CA ASP A 52 -0.47 -13.72 4.14
C ASP A 52 -1.04 -13.52 2.72
N PRO A 53 -0.39 -12.73 1.85
CA PRO A 53 -0.84 -12.54 0.47
C PRO A 53 -0.96 -13.82 -0.35
N ARG A 54 -0.29 -14.91 0.05
CA ARG A 54 -0.38 -16.22 -0.62
C ARG A 54 -1.57 -17.05 -0.16
N HIS A 55 -2.16 -16.72 0.99
CA HIS A 55 -3.33 -17.38 1.58
C HIS A 55 -4.43 -16.35 1.88
N PRO A 56 -5.00 -15.69 0.85
CA PRO A 56 -5.95 -14.60 1.03
C PRO A 56 -7.29 -15.03 1.64
N ASP A 57 -7.57 -16.32 1.69
CA ASP A 57 -8.76 -16.93 2.28
C ASP A 57 -8.56 -17.41 3.73
N TRP A 58 -7.34 -17.31 4.28
CA TRP A 58 -7.01 -17.72 5.64
C TRP A 58 -8.04 -17.17 6.66
N PRO A 59 -8.73 -18.04 7.44
CA PRO A 59 -9.83 -17.61 8.30
C PRO A 59 -9.47 -16.53 9.34
N ASP A 60 -8.25 -16.54 9.88
CA ASP A 60 -7.80 -15.72 11.01
C ASP A 60 -6.91 -14.52 10.58
N ARG A 61 -7.02 -14.10 9.32
CA ARG A 61 -6.40 -12.88 8.81
C ARG A 61 -7.21 -11.64 9.21
N ASP A 62 -6.52 -10.51 9.39
CA ASP A 62 -7.18 -9.20 9.50
C ASP A 62 -7.84 -8.81 8.16
N ARG A 63 -8.90 -7.98 8.22
CA ARG A 63 -9.69 -7.56 7.05
C ARG A 63 -9.69 -6.05 6.91
N PHE A 64 -9.40 -5.57 5.69
CA PHE A 64 -9.45 -4.18 5.25
C PHE A 64 -10.27 -4.08 3.97
#